data_AF-A0A3M1CNK0-F1
#
_entry.id   AF-A0A3M1CNK0-F1
#
_cell.length_a   1.000
_cell.length_b   1.000
_cell.length_c   1.000
_cell.angle_alpha   90.00
_cell.angle_beta   90.00
_cell.angle_gamma   90.00
#
_symmetry.space_group_name_H-M   'P 1'
#
loop_
_entity.id
_entity.type
_entity.pdbx_description
1 polymer ?
#
loop_
_entity_poly.entity_id
_entity_poly.type
_entity_poly.pdbx_seq_one_letter_code
_entity_poly.pdbx_strand_id
1 'polypeptide(L)'
;IANSLRLMTQVRAGGFRQMLLLGAGKTFIALPFVLEGFLISGLAATVGWLGLFYAARRVEFTQFPLVLPKVDDVILFCVAAGVLGAISGMLGTRRLWRT
;
A
#
# COMPACT_ATOMS: atom_id res chain seq x y z
N ILE A 1 -1.88 2.16 7.08
CA ILE A 1 -2.06 2.45 5.63
C ILE A 1 -3.47 2.94 5.31
N ALA A 2 -4.54 2.25 5.74
CA ALA A 2 -5.90 2.71 5.47
C ALA A 2 -6.22 4.14 5.97
N ASN A 3 -5.74 4.52 7.16
CA ASN A 3 -5.97 5.87 7.69
C ASN A 3 -5.20 6.96 6.93
N SER A 4 -3.96 6.69 6.51
CA SER A 4 -3.15 7.65 5.74
C SER A 4 -3.71 7.86 4.34
N LEU A 5 -4.15 6.78 3.66
CA LEU A 5 -4.85 6.88 2.38
C LEU A 5 -6.16 7.66 2.52
N ARG A 6 -6.90 7.48 3.63
CA ARG A 6 -8.11 8.25 3.92
C ARG A 6 -7.83 9.75 4.02
N LEU A 7 -6.79 10.14 4.76
CA LEU A 7 -6.39 11.56 4.86
C LEU A 7 -6.00 12.12 3.49
N MET A 8 -5.26 11.37 2.66
CA MET A 8 -4.91 11.80 1.31
C MET A 8 -6.14 12.00 0.41
N THR A 9 -7.14 11.10 0.50
CA THR A 9 -8.40 11.26 -0.25
C THR A 9 -9.15 12.52 0.15
N GLN A 10 -9.12 12.91 1.43
CA GLN A 10 -9.77 14.13 1.92
C GLN A 10 -9.02 15.39 1.47
N VAL A 11 -7.69 15.40 1.55
CA VAL A 11 -6.87 16.54 1.11
C VAL A 11 -7.05 16.81 -0.39
N ARG A 12 -7.21 15.76 -1.20
CA ARG A 12 -7.39 15.88 -2.66
C ARG A 12 -8.86 15.98 -3.10
N ALA A 13 -9.82 15.95 -2.18
CA ALA A 13 -11.26 15.93 -2.49
C ALA A 13 -11.72 17.11 -3.36
N GLY A 14 -11.16 18.31 -3.15
CA GLY A 14 -11.48 19.50 -3.95
C GLY A 14 -11.10 19.36 -5.43
N GLY A 15 -9.90 18.83 -5.71
CA GLY A 15 -9.43 18.58 -7.08
C GLY A 15 -10.25 17.51 -7.79
N PHE A 16 -10.69 16.48 -7.07
CA PHE A 16 -11.56 15.44 -7.67
C PHE A 16 -12.94 15.96 -8.01
N ARG A 17 -13.50 16.85 -7.19
CA ARG A 17 -14.79 17.47 -7.48
C ARG A 17 -14.72 18.34 -8.74
N GLN A 18 -13.60 19.03 -8.96
CA GLN A 18 -13.35 19.76 -10.21
C GLN A 18 -13.21 18.82 -11.41
N MET A 19 -12.48 17.71 -11.28
CA MET A 19 -12.35 16.71 -12.35
C MET A 19 -13.70 16.07 -12.71
N LEU A 20 -14.56 15.79 -11.70
CA LEU A 20 -15.92 15.32 -11.94
C LEU A 20 -16.77 16.34 -12.71
N LEU A 21 -16.64 17.63 -12.40
CA LEU A 21 -17.34 18.71 -13.11
C LEU A 21 -16.87 18.86 -14.57
N LEU A 22 -15.61 18.48 -14.85
CA LEU A 22 -15.05 18.41 -16.19
C LEU A 22 -15.43 17.12 -16.95
N GLY A 23 -16.30 16.28 -16.38
CA GLY A 23 -16.78 15.04 -17.01
C GLY A 23 -15.88 13.83 -16.76
N ALA A 24 -14.93 13.89 -15.82
CA ALA A 24 -14.09 12.73 -15.51
C ALA A 24 -14.92 11.57 -14.95
N GLY A 25 -14.71 10.37 -15.49
CA GLY A 25 -15.39 9.16 -15.05
C GLY A 25 -15.01 8.74 -13.63
N LYS A 26 -15.92 8.05 -12.95
CA LYS A 26 -15.72 7.58 -11.56
C LYS A 26 -14.51 6.65 -11.39
N THR A 27 -14.26 5.86 -12.41
CA THR A 27 -13.11 4.95 -12.52
C THR A 27 -11.78 5.69 -12.66
N PHE A 28 -11.77 6.84 -13.33
CA PHE A 28 -10.58 7.65 -13.53
C PHE A 28 -10.03 8.22 -12.21
N ILE A 29 -10.92 8.56 -11.29
CA ILE A 29 -10.56 9.06 -9.95
C ILE A 29 -10.15 7.90 -9.02
N ALA A 30 -10.74 6.72 -9.20
CA ALA A 30 -10.46 5.57 -8.35
C ALA A 30 -9.12 4.89 -8.67
N LEU A 31 -8.76 4.82 -9.94
CA LEU A 31 -7.54 4.19 -10.44
C LEU A 31 -6.25 4.65 -9.73
N PRO A 32 -5.94 5.96 -9.62
CA PRO A 32 -4.70 6.41 -9.00
C PRO A 32 -4.60 6.00 -7.52
N PHE A 33 -5.70 5.96 -6.77
CA PHE A 33 -5.68 5.54 -5.37
C PHE A 33 -5.43 4.05 -5.18
N VAL A 34 -5.99 3.22 -6.07
CA VAL A 34 -5.73 1.79 -6.06
C VAL A 34 -4.25 1.54 -6.35
N LEU A 35 -3.70 2.28 -7.32
CA LEU A 35 -2.30 2.17 -7.76
C LEU A 35 -1.33 2.71 -6.70
N GLU A 36 -1.60 3.87 -6.09
CA GLU A 36 -0.85 4.39 -4.94
C GLU A 36 -0.90 3.43 -3.75
N GLY A 37 -2.08 2.89 -3.43
CA GLY A 37 -2.25 1.91 -2.35
C GLY A 37 -1.42 0.64 -2.59
N PHE A 38 -1.45 0.11 -3.81
CA PHE A 38 -0.65 -1.04 -4.22
C PHE A 38 0.85 -0.77 -4.10
N LEU A 39 1.31 0.34 -4.68
CA LEU A 39 2.73 0.68 -4.72
C LEU A 39 3.28 0.97 -3.32
N ILE A 40 2.59 1.78 -2.52
CA ILE A 40 3.08 2.17 -1.19
C ILE A 40 3.18 0.94 -0.27
N SER A 41 2.16 0.09 -0.29
CA SER A 41 2.14 -1.12 0.55
C SER A 41 3.15 -2.18 0.08
N GLY A 42 3.22 -2.43 -1.23
CA GLY A 42 4.18 -3.35 -1.82
C GLY A 42 5.61 -2.91 -1.56
N LEU A 43 5.94 -1.63 -1.82
CA LEU A 43 7.27 -1.08 -1.58
C LEU A 43 7.63 -1.03 -0.09
N ALA A 44 6.67 -0.72 0.79
CA ALA A 44 6.92 -0.77 2.22
C ALA A 44 7.24 -2.20 2.69
N ALA A 45 6.54 -3.20 2.16
CA ALA A 45 6.81 -4.61 2.48
C ALA A 45 8.18 -5.07 1.96
N THR A 46 8.54 -4.70 0.73
CA THR A 46 9.85 -5.05 0.17
C THR A 46 10.98 -4.39 0.94
N VAL A 47 10.87 -3.10 1.26
CA VAL A 47 11.87 -2.36 2.06
C VAL A 47 11.99 -2.93 3.48
N GLY A 48 10.86 -3.32 4.10
CA GLY A 48 10.85 -3.96 5.41
C GLY A 48 11.64 -5.27 5.43
N TRP A 49 11.41 -6.13 4.44
CA TRP A 49 12.18 -7.37 4.29
C TRP A 49 13.65 -7.12 3.97
N LEU A 50 13.95 -6.14 3.11
CA LEU A 50 15.33 -5.77 2.76
C LEU A 50 16.11 -5.29 4.01
N GLY A 51 15.46 -4.50 4.86
CA GLY A 51 15.99 -4.09 6.16
C GLY A 51 16.25 -5.27 7.11
N LEU A 52 15.33 -6.23 7.17
CA LEU A 52 15.49 -7.47 7.96
C LEU A 52 16.68 -8.31 7.47
N PHE A 53 16.83 -8.51 6.15
CA PHE A 53 17.98 -9.22 5.59
C PHE A 53 19.31 -8.52 5.88
N TYR A 54 19.31 -7.18 5.84
CA TYR A 54 20.49 -6.40 6.17
C TYR A 54 20.85 -6.50 7.66
N ALA A 55 19.85 -6.42 8.55
CA ALA A 55 20.04 -6.55 9.99
C ALA A 55 20.49 -7.97 10.39
N ALA A 56 19.93 -8.99 9.75
CA ALA A 56 20.31 -10.40 9.97
C ALA A 56 21.79 -10.68 9.68
N ARG A 57 22.42 -9.91 8.77
CA ARG A 57 23.86 -10.03 8.48
C ARG A 57 24.76 -9.30 9.48
N ARG A 58 24.20 -8.41 10.31
CA ARG A 58 24.97 -7.58 11.26
C ARG A 58 24.76 -7.97 12.72
N VAL A 59 23.74 -8.75 13.02
CA VAL A 59 23.36 -9.13 14.38
C VAL A 59 23.46 -10.65 14.51
N GLU A 60 24.50 -11.12 15.20
CA GLU A 60 24.62 -12.52 15.57
C GLU A 60 23.91 -12.74 16.91
N PHE A 61 22.77 -13.43 16.86
CA PHE A 61 22.08 -13.89 18.07
C PHE A 61 22.72 -15.20 18.53
N THR A 62 23.44 -15.16 19.65
CA THR A 62 24.16 -16.32 20.22
C THR A 62 23.23 -17.42 20.77
N GLN A 63 21.93 -17.15 20.92
CA GLN A 63 21.00 -18.03 21.64
C GLN A 63 19.82 -18.55 20.81
N PHE A 64 19.58 -18.02 19.60
CA PHE A 64 18.46 -18.42 18.76
C PHE A 64 18.88 -18.59 17.29
N PRO A 65 18.63 -19.76 16.66
CA PRO A 65 18.83 -19.90 15.23
C PRO A 65 17.80 -19.03 14.50
N LEU A 66 18.27 -18.02 13.78
CA LEU A 66 17.44 -17.18 12.93
C LEU A 66 17.04 -17.96 11.68
N VAL A 67 15.88 -18.61 11.71
CA VAL A 67 15.31 -19.31 10.55
C VAL A 67 14.66 -18.28 9.63
N LEU A 68 15.34 -17.92 8.54
CA LEU A 68 14.75 -17.05 7.52
C LEU A 68 13.81 -17.87 6.61
N PRO A 69 12.61 -17.34 6.29
CA PRO A 69 11.70 -17.99 5.37
C PRO A 69 12.29 -18.06 3.95
N LYS A 70 11.75 -18.97 3.14
CA LYS A 70 12.14 -19.08 1.73
C LYS A 70 11.76 -17.81 0.98
N VAL A 71 12.50 -17.53 -0.10
CA VAL A 71 12.25 -16.35 -0.96
C VAL A 71 10.82 -16.34 -1.50
N ASP A 72 10.26 -17.52 -1.77
CA ASP A 72 8.88 -17.67 -2.27
C ASP A 72 7.84 -17.10 -1.28
N ASP A 73 8.00 -17.36 0.02
CA ASP A 73 7.09 -16.86 1.06
C ASP A 73 7.19 -15.33 1.21
N VAL A 74 8.40 -14.78 1.06
CA VAL A 74 8.65 -13.33 1.10
C VAL A 74 7.99 -12.64 -0.09
N ILE A 75 8.09 -13.22 -1.28
CA ILE A 75 7.44 -12.69 -2.49
C ILE A 75 5.92 -12.73 -2.31
N LEU A 76 5.38 -13.86 -1.85
CA LEU A 76 3.95 -14.03 -1.64
C LEU A 76 3.41 -13.02 -0.61
N PHE A 77 4.16 -12.77 0.47
CA PHE A 77 3.84 -11.73 1.44
C PHE A 77 3.83 -10.32 0.83
N CYS A 78 4.85 -9.97 0.03
CA CYS A 78 4.92 -8.65 -0.62
C CYS A 78 3.76 -8.44 -1.60
N VAL A 79 3.40 -9.46 -2.36
CA VAL A 79 2.26 -9.43 -3.29
C VAL A 79 0.95 -9.29 -2.50
N ALA A 80 0.75 -10.08 -1.45
CA ALA A 80 -0.43 -9.99 -0.60
C ALA A 80 -0.56 -8.61 0.07
N ALA A 81 0.55 -8.03 0.54
CA ALA A 81 0.58 -6.69 1.10
C ALA A 81 0.19 -5.63 0.05
N GLY A 82 0.72 -5.74 -1.17
CA GLY A 82 0.34 -4.92 -2.32
C GLY A 82 -1.16 -4.98 -2.61
N VAL A 83 -1.71 -6.19 -2.69
CA VAL A 83 -3.15 -6.41 -2.94
C VAL A 83 -4.00 -5.82 -1.81
N LEU A 84 -3.60 -5.99 -0.55
CA LEU A 84 -4.29 -5.37 0.59
C LEU A 84 -4.25 -3.84 0.52
N GLY A 85 -3.14 -3.25 0.10
CA GLY A 85 -3.05 -1.81 -0.14
C GLY A 85 -3.95 -1.32 -1.28
N ALA A 86 -4.05 -2.09 -2.37
CA ALA A 86 -4.95 -1.81 -3.49
C ALA A 86 -6.43 -1.82 -3.04
N ILE A 87 -6.83 -2.85 -2.29
CA ILE A 87 -8.19 -2.97 -1.73
C ILE A 87 -8.47 -1.79 -0.78
N SER A 88 -7.51 -1.45 0.07
CA SER A 88 -7.62 -0.29 0.96
C SER A 88 -7.81 1.02 0.19
N GLY A 89 -7.09 1.21 -0.92
CA GLY A 89 -7.24 2.38 -1.81
C GLY A 89 -8.64 2.43 -2.44
N MET A 90 -9.15 1.30 -2.91
CA MET A 90 -10.50 1.19 -3.48
C MET A 90 -11.59 1.50 -2.44
N LEU A 91 -11.46 0.99 -1.21
CA LEU A 91 -12.41 1.27 -0.13
C LEU A 91 -12.36 2.74 0.32
N GLY A 92 -11.18 3.36 0.29
CA GLY A 92 -11.01 4.78 0.57
C GLY A 92 -11.77 5.65 -0.43
N THR A 93 -11.66 5.35 -1.72
CA THR A 93 -12.39 6.12 -2.75
C THR A 93 -13.89 5.89 -2.69
N ARG A 94 -14.37 4.68 -2.42
CA ARG A 94 -15.82 4.38 -2.26
C ARG A 94 -16.52 5.26 -1.22
N ARG A 95 -15.83 5.70 -0.16
CA ARG A 95 -16.39 6.63 0.83
C ARG A 95 -16.58 8.04 0.27
N LEU A 96 -15.67 8.49 -0.62
CA LEU A 96 -15.75 9.81 -1.25
C LEU A 96 -17.05 10.00 -2.06
N TRP A 97 -17.60 8.92 -2.61
CA TRP A 97 -18.84 8.93 -3.40
C TRP A 97 -20.12 8.97 -2.56
N ARG A 98 -20.04 8.66 -1.26
CA ARG A 98 -21.20 8.60 -0.36
C ARG A 98 -21.41 9.88 0.45
N THR A 99 -20.42 10.77 0.46
CA THR A 99 -20.48 12.15 1.00
C THR A 99 -20.83 13.13 -0.10
#